data_AF-A0A552WSI9-F1
#
_entry.id   AF-A0A552WSI9-F1
#
_cell.length_a   1.000
_cell.length_b   1.000
_cell.length_c   1.000
_cell.angle_alpha   90.00
_cell.angle_beta   90.00
_cell.angle_gamma   90.00
#
_symmetry.space_group_name_H-M   'P 1'
#
loop_
_entity.id
_entity.type
_entity.pdbx_description
1 polymer ?
#
loop_
_entity_poly.entity_id
_entity_poly.type
_entity_poly.pdbx_seq_one_letter_code
_entity_poly.pdbx_strand_id
1 'polypeptide(L)'
;MEFTDGYPTEQTASKLGDHLDYLHGVEESMNTIPGATYALRQGLLDAGVMDGEVLLFSKLSDSRSLVLTGNADTVYFWSFLDQTPGPLVVQTPADSLGIWYSAC
;
A
#
# COMPACT_ATOMS: atom_id res chain seq x y z
N MET A 1 -36.13 -11.92 -8.92
CA MET A 1 -36.00 -10.73 -9.79
C MET A 1 -37.28 -10.63 -10.58
N GLU A 2 -37.82 -9.44 -10.73
CA GLU A 2 -39.09 -9.19 -11.42
C GLU A 2 -38.88 -8.15 -12.50
N PHE A 3 -39.50 -8.40 -13.66
CA PHE A 3 -39.37 -7.55 -14.84
C PHE A 3 -40.76 -7.31 -15.43
N THR A 4 -40.99 -6.09 -15.90
CA THR A 4 -42.21 -5.69 -16.61
C THR A 4 -41.77 -5.15 -17.97
N ASP A 5 -42.26 -5.79 -19.05
CA ASP A 5 -41.87 -5.48 -20.43
C ASP A 5 -40.35 -5.48 -20.68
N GLY A 6 -39.62 -6.32 -19.94
CA GLY A 6 -38.16 -6.43 -20.02
C GLY A 6 -37.39 -5.42 -19.17
N TYR A 7 -38.06 -4.44 -18.55
CA TYR A 7 -37.46 -3.50 -17.60
C TYR A 7 -37.52 -4.06 -16.18
N PRO A 8 -36.46 -3.92 -15.37
CA PRO A 8 -36.51 -4.32 -13.97
C PRO A 8 -37.53 -3.45 -13.22
N THR A 9 -38.28 -4.05 -12.30
CA THR A 9 -39.05 -3.27 -11.32
C THR A 9 -38.09 -2.43 -10.47
N GLU A 10 -38.57 -1.35 -9.85
CA GLU A 10 -37.74 -0.50 -8.97
C GLU A 10 -37.04 -1.32 -7.88
N GLN A 11 -37.76 -2.28 -7.27
CA GLN A 11 -37.18 -3.20 -6.29
C GLN A 11 -36.07 -4.08 -6.89
N THR A 12 -36.23 -4.55 -8.13
CA THR A 12 -35.21 -5.36 -8.81
C THR A 12 -34.00 -4.52 -9.20
N ALA A 13 -34.21 -3.29 -9.66
CA ALA A 13 -33.14 -2.35 -9.99
C ALA A 13 -32.32 -1.98 -8.74
N SER A 14 -32.97 -1.68 -7.61
CA SER A 14 -32.30 -1.42 -6.33
C SER A 14 -31.48 -2.62 -5.86
N LYS A 15 -32.06 -3.83 -5.85
CA LYS A 15 -31.32 -5.06 -5.48
C LYS A 15 -30.12 -5.34 -6.38
N LEU A 16 -30.22 -5.02 -7.67
CA LEU A 16 -29.10 -5.16 -8.60
C LEU A 16 -28.01 -4.13 -8.30
N GLY A 17 -28.39 -2.88 -8.02
CA GLY A 17 -27.47 -1.83 -7.58
C GLY A 17 -26.70 -2.22 -6.34
N ASP A 18 -27.40 -2.66 -5.28
CA ASP A 18 -26.77 -3.11 -4.03
C ASP A 18 -25.79 -4.27 -4.26
N HIS A 19 -26.13 -5.18 -5.17
CA HIS A 19 -25.25 -6.30 -5.49
C HIS A 19 -24.01 -5.87 -6.28
N LEU A 20 -24.15 -4.91 -7.21
CA LEU A 20 -23.01 -4.36 -7.94
C LEU A 20 -22.07 -3.61 -6.99
N ASP A 21 -22.60 -2.82 -6.06
CA ASP A 21 -21.80 -2.13 -5.04
C ASP A 21 -21.04 -3.12 -4.16
N TYR A 22 -21.68 -4.23 -3.77
CA TYR A 22 -21.01 -5.31 -3.06
C TYR A 22 -19.85 -5.91 -3.88
N LEU A 23 -20.07 -6.20 -5.16
CA LEU A 23 -19.03 -6.77 -6.02
C LEU A 23 -17.86 -5.81 -6.23
N HIS A 24 -18.14 -4.52 -6.46
CA HIS A 24 -17.09 -3.50 -6.55
C HIS A 24 -16.32 -3.38 -5.25
N GLY A 25 -16.99 -3.42 -4.08
CA GLY A 25 -16.31 -3.40 -2.79
C GLY A 25 -15.36 -4.59 -2.58
N VAL A 26 -15.75 -5.79 -3.03
CA VAL A 26 -14.87 -6.96 -3.02
C VAL A 26 -13.67 -6.75 -3.96
N GLU A 27 -13.90 -6.29 -5.18
CA GLU A 27 -12.85 -6.03 -6.16
C GLU A 27 -11.84 -4.98 -5.65
N GLU A 28 -12.33 -3.87 -5.12
CA GLU A 28 -11.48 -2.83 -4.52
C GLU A 28 -10.64 -3.38 -3.37
N SER A 29 -11.22 -4.22 -2.50
CA SER A 29 -10.47 -4.84 -1.39
C SER A 29 -9.30 -5.70 -1.87
N MET A 30 -9.44 -6.38 -3.01
CA MET A 30 -8.37 -7.19 -3.60
C MET A 30 -7.34 -6.34 -4.36
N ASN A 31 -7.80 -5.31 -5.07
CA ASN A 31 -6.95 -4.43 -5.85
C ASN A 31 -6.13 -3.45 -4.99
N THR A 32 -6.53 -3.23 -3.74
CA THR A 32 -5.84 -2.31 -2.81
C THR A 32 -4.81 -2.98 -1.90
N ILE A 33 -4.49 -4.26 -2.10
CA ILE A 33 -3.41 -4.95 -1.35
C ILE A 33 -2.07 -4.16 -1.41
N PRO A 34 -1.63 -3.58 -2.55
CA PRO A 34 -0.43 -2.73 -2.59
C PRO A 34 -0.52 -1.47 -1.71
N GLY A 35 -1.74 -1.03 -1.38
CA GLY A 35 -2.04 0.07 -0.47
C GLY A 35 -1.58 -0.18 0.97
N ALA A 36 -1.19 -1.41 1.34
CA ALA A 36 -0.50 -1.68 2.60
C ALA A 36 0.76 -0.82 2.80
N THR A 37 1.38 -0.37 1.71
CA THR A 37 2.50 0.58 1.70
C THR A 37 2.15 1.90 2.39
N TYR A 38 0.89 2.35 2.32
CA TYR A 38 0.42 3.54 3.03
C TYR A 38 0.50 3.36 4.55
N ALA A 39 0.05 2.21 5.07
CA ALA A 39 0.13 1.91 6.50
C ALA A 39 1.58 1.83 6.98
N LEU A 40 2.48 1.31 6.13
CA LEU A 40 3.91 1.32 6.41
C LEU A 40 4.47 2.75 6.50
N ARG A 41 4.16 3.62 5.52
CA ARG A 41 4.56 5.04 5.58
C ARG A 41 4.04 5.72 6.83
N GLN A 42 2.75 5.53 7.14
CA GLN A 42 2.13 6.12 8.32
C GLN A 42 2.83 5.67 9.61
N GLY A 43 3.15 4.38 9.74
CA GLY A 43 3.88 3.86 10.91
C GLY A 43 5.28 4.47 11.07
N LEU A 44 5.97 4.81 9.98
CA LEU A 44 7.25 5.51 10.03
C LEU A 44 7.09 6.97 10.47
N LEU A 45 6.09 7.67 9.91
CA LEU A 45 5.77 9.04 10.32
C LEU A 45 5.39 9.11 11.81
N ASP A 46 4.58 8.16 12.29
CA ASP A 46 4.19 8.06 13.71
C ASP A 46 5.38 7.76 14.63
N ALA A 47 6.40 7.05 14.11
CA ALA A 47 7.67 6.81 14.79
C ALA A 47 8.64 8.01 14.71
N GLY A 48 8.25 9.09 14.04
CA GLY A 48 9.04 10.33 13.89
C GLY A 48 10.05 10.31 12.75
N VAL A 49 9.95 9.35 11.82
CA VAL A 49 10.76 9.30 10.60
C VAL A 49 10.01 10.02 9.48
N MET A 50 10.53 11.17 9.05
CA MET A 50 9.89 12.01 8.04
C MET A 50 10.20 11.51 6.61
N ASP A 51 9.36 11.89 5.64
CA ASP A 51 9.68 11.65 4.23
C ASP A 51 11.03 12.31 3.87
N GLY A 52 11.88 11.58 3.17
CA GLY A 52 13.27 11.95 2.86
C GLY A 52 14.30 11.49 3.90
N GLU A 53 13.87 11.09 5.10
CA GLU A 53 14.75 10.49 6.09
C GLU A 53 14.94 8.99 5.84
N VAL A 54 16.05 8.45 6.34
CA VAL A 54 16.42 7.03 6.18
C VAL A 54 16.29 6.32 7.52
N LEU A 55 15.39 5.33 7.58
CA LEU A 55 15.36 4.37 8.66
C LEU A 55 16.42 3.30 8.41
N LEU A 56 17.33 3.10 9.35
CA LEU A 56 18.32 2.02 9.32
C LEU A 56 17.99 0.95 10.36
N PHE A 57 17.93 -0.30 9.93
CA PHE A 57 17.82 -1.45 10.80
C PHE A 57 19.20 -1.78 11.36
N SER A 58 19.44 -1.36 12.61
CA SER A 58 20.73 -1.54 13.30
C SER A 58 21.14 -3.01 13.55
N LYS A 59 20.20 -3.94 13.39
CA LYS A 59 20.39 -5.38 13.56
C LYS A 59 19.66 -6.12 12.44
N LEU A 60 20.05 -7.38 12.26
CA LEU A 60 19.33 -8.31 11.41
C LEU A 60 17.90 -8.53 11.91
N SER A 61 16.99 -8.77 10.98
CA SER A 61 15.60 -9.09 11.31
C SER A 61 15.51 -10.42 12.06
N ASP A 62 14.57 -10.50 12.99
CA ASP A 62 14.22 -11.70 13.74
C ASP A 62 12.69 -11.91 13.76
N SER A 63 12.21 -12.94 14.45
CA SER A 63 10.77 -13.24 14.55
C SER A 63 9.94 -12.18 15.27
N ARG A 64 10.58 -11.19 15.90
CA ARG A 64 9.92 -10.06 16.57
C ARG A 64 9.92 -8.80 15.72
N SER A 65 10.58 -8.81 14.56
CA SER A 65 10.66 -7.67 13.67
C SER A 65 9.28 -7.40 13.04
N LEU A 66 8.87 -6.12 13.02
CA LEU A 66 7.56 -5.69 12.55
C LEU A 66 7.48 -5.53 11.02
N VAL A 67 8.42 -6.12 10.29
CA VAL A 67 8.52 -6.07 8.84
C VAL A 67 7.99 -7.36 8.25
N LEU A 68 7.04 -7.25 7.32
CA LEU A 68 6.48 -8.40 6.62
C LEU A 68 7.58 -9.13 5.85
N THR A 69 7.81 -10.41 6.17
CA THR A 69 8.77 -11.28 5.47
C THR A 69 10.19 -10.70 5.36
N GLY A 70 10.66 -10.02 6.41
CA GLY A 70 12.02 -9.48 6.46
C GLY A 70 13.08 -10.58 6.33
N ASN A 71 14.12 -10.32 5.53
CA ASN A 71 15.29 -11.20 5.45
C ASN A 71 16.10 -11.10 6.77
N ALA A 72 16.50 -12.27 7.30
CA ALA A 72 17.21 -12.39 8.57
C ALA A 72 18.74 -12.36 8.45
N ASP A 73 19.26 -12.27 7.23
CA ASP A 73 20.69 -12.31 6.90
C ASP A 73 21.21 -10.98 6.33
N THR A 74 20.32 -10.03 6.04
CA THR A 74 20.67 -8.70 5.50
C THR A 74 20.19 -7.58 6.40
N VAL A 75 21.03 -6.56 6.56
CA VAL A 75 20.62 -5.28 7.15
C VAL A 75 19.82 -4.47 6.13
N TYR A 76 18.75 -3.82 6.58
CA TYR A 76 17.88 -3.01 5.75
C TYR A 76 18.04 -1.52 6.04
N PHE A 77 17.81 -0.70 5.03
CA PHE A 77 17.48 0.71 5.20
C PHE A 77 16.28 1.05 4.32
N TRP A 78 15.32 1.82 4.84
CA TRP A 78 14.09 2.22 4.14
C TRP A 78 13.93 3.73 4.15
N SER A 79 13.27 4.27 3.13
CA SER A 79 12.89 5.67 3.06
C SER A 79 11.63 5.82 2.20
N PHE A 80 10.79 6.77 2.58
CA PHE A 80 9.71 7.28 1.74
C PHE A 80 10.10 8.65 1.21
N LEU A 81 9.85 8.89 -0.08
CA LEU A 81 10.23 10.12 -0.74
C LEU A 81 8.97 10.83 -1.24
N ASP A 82 8.79 12.09 -0.82
CA ASP A 82 7.76 12.97 -1.36
C ASP A 82 8.32 13.79 -2.52
N GLN A 83 7.80 13.54 -3.72
CA GLN A 83 8.20 14.24 -4.95
C GLN A 83 7.27 15.41 -5.30
N THR A 84 6.28 15.73 -4.47
CA THR A 84 5.39 16.89 -4.70
C THR A 84 6.14 18.23 -4.85
N PRO A 85 7.27 18.49 -4.16
CA PRO A 85 8.00 19.75 -4.34
C PRO A 85 8.84 19.80 -5.63
N GLY A 86 9.05 18.67 -6.29
CA GLY A 86 9.88 18.54 -7.48
C GLY A 86 10.79 17.32 -7.49
N PRO A 87 11.70 17.21 -8.48
CA PRO A 87 12.60 16.08 -8.62
C PRO A 87 13.58 15.99 -7.44
N LEU A 88 13.91 14.75 -7.04
CA LEU A 88 14.84 14.45 -5.96
C LEU A 88 16.09 13.74 -6.49
N VAL A 89 17.23 13.97 -5.84
CA VAL A 89 18.48 13.23 -6.07
C VAL A 89 18.72 12.32 -4.88
N VAL A 90 18.84 11.02 -5.15
CA VAL A 90 19.15 10.00 -4.13
C VAL A 90 20.57 9.51 -4.35
N GLN A 91 21.40 9.57 -3.31
CA GLN A 91 22.74 8.98 -3.31
C GLN A 91 22.74 7.74 -2.41
N THR A 92 22.99 6.58 -3.00
CA THR A 92 23.05 5.31 -2.28
C THR A 92 24.49 4.92 -1.98
N PRO A 93 24.77 4.24 -0.85
CA PRO A 93 26.09 3.67 -0.59
C PRO A 93 26.55 2.73 -1.72
N ALA A 94 27.86 2.67 -1.94
CA ALA A 94 28.44 1.67 -2.83
C ALA A 94 28.07 0.25 -2.36
N ASP A 95 27.90 -0.67 -3.32
CA ASP A 95 27.57 -2.08 -3.07
C ASP A 95 26.23 -2.32 -2.34
N SER A 96 25.35 -1.32 -2.31
CA SER A 96 23.97 -1.48 -1.83
C SER A 96 23.06 -2.07 -2.91
N LEU A 97 22.15 -2.96 -2.52
CA LEU A 97 21.10 -3.50 -3.37
C LEU A 97 19.75 -2.97 -2.90
N GLY A 98 18.98 -2.41 -3.83
CA GLY A 98 17.66 -1.86 -3.51
C GLY A 98 16.87 -1.51 -4.77
N ILE A 99 15.65 -1.04 -4.55
CA ILE A 99 14.73 -0.59 -5.60
C ILE A 99 13.94 0.62 -5.10
N TRP A 100 13.66 1.54 -6.01
CA TRP A 100 12.67 2.59 -5.81
C TRP A 100 11.42 2.24 -6.61
N TYR A 101 10.27 2.26 -5.94
CA TYR A 101 8.96 2.08 -6.58
C TYR A 101 8.09 3.28 -6.26
N SER A 102 7.33 3.75 -7.25
CA SER A 102 6.27 4.72 -7.01
C SER A 102 5.12 4.01 -6.35
N ALA A 103 4.74 4.43 -5.15
CA ALA A 103 3.39 4.16 -4.66
C ALA A 103 2.43 5.08 -5.43
N CYS A 104 1.28 4.55 -5.87
CA CYS A 104 0.23 5.33 -6.54
C CYS A 104 -0.23 6.52 -5.70
#